data_AF-A0AA37VU35-F1
#
_entry.id   AF-A0AA37VU35-F1
#
_cell.length_a   1.000
_cell.length_b   1.000
_cell.length_c   1.000
_cell.angle_alpha   90.00
_cell.angle_beta   90.00
_cell.angle_gamma   90.00
#
_symmetry.space_group_name_H-M   'P 1'
#
loop_
_entity.id
_entity.type
_entity.pdbx_description
1 polymer ?
#
loop_
_entity_poly.entity_id
_entity_poly.type
_entity_poly.pdbx_seq_one_letter_code
_entity_poly.pdbx_strand_id
1 'polypeptide(L)'
;MIEKVTPQTLVAPAEDVQIAKAAKIVEEKPAEAPKQEITEIARIIDVQNRDSDPFGQNGQRTDDQVRLAGNWDRNVRQWQPDWVEYDQYYRPVLSNPYRDPVRIVYVYENAPRVVWIPPLARIVLEVAQFAAYSFTALVTNPINQVLNVAVGSFFGGGYFPGVGLPLPPAPPPLLNFANVPVQVRYPDATYQPFRVNKIVDVGNDAQFGERKVLLDGVTPAWGEWKQSPSGERSFEVHKTQQFPGLDDPRPGPLPGDYQLTLASDESPSGMNKRDVYLIAVAVACGALSIGAVVLAVFMGRRRRPLH
;
A
#
# COMPACT_ATOMS: atom_id res chain seq x y z
N MET A 1 22.26 -9.05 7.08
CA MET A 1 22.12 -8.20 5.88
C MET A 1 20.63 -8.16 5.57
N ILE A 2 20.02 -6.99 5.42
CA ILE A 2 18.59 -6.88 5.10
C ILE A 2 18.41 -7.26 3.63
N GLU A 3 17.55 -8.25 3.36
CA GLU A 3 17.30 -8.74 2.01
C GLU A 3 16.58 -7.69 1.16
N LYS A 4 16.99 -7.57 -0.10
CA LYS A 4 16.32 -6.71 -1.06
C LYS A 4 15.21 -7.49 -1.76
N VAL A 5 13.98 -7.05 -1.58
CA VAL A 5 12.80 -7.68 -2.17
C VAL A 5 12.40 -6.92 -3.42
N THR A 6 12.05 -7.66 -4.48
CA THR A 6 11.51 -7.09 -5.71
C THR A 6 10.05 -7.53 -5.85
N PRO A 7 9.10 -6.60 -6.00
CA PRO A 7 7.70 -6.96 -6.17
C PRO A 7 7.48 -7.70 -7.49
N GLN A 8 6.51 -8.61 -7.48
CA GLN A 8 5.95 -9.16 -8.70
C GLN A 8 5.15 -8.07 -9.42
N THR A 9 5.39 -7.98 -10.72
CA THR A 9 4.72 -7.04 -11.61
C THR A 9 3.93 -7.81 -12.66
N LEU A 10 2.89 -7.17 -13.20
CA LEU A 10 2.24 -7.66 -14.40
C LEU A 10 3.23 -7.69 -15.57
N VAL A 11 3.10 -8.70 -16.41
CA VAL A 11 3.94 -8.88 -17.59
C VAL A 11 3.07 -9.01 -18.83
N ALA A 12 3.52 -8.41 -19.92
CA ALA A 12 2.91 -8.49 -21.24
C ALA A 12 4.02 -8.62 -22.30
N PRO A 13 3.74 -9.19 -23.48
CA PRO A 13 4.72 -9.26 -24.57
C PRO A 13 5.27 -7.88 -24.92
N ALA A 14 6.60 -7.78 -25.14
CA ALA A 14 7.24 -6.51 -25.42
C ALA A 14 6.67 -5.81 -26.66
N GLU A 15 6.31 -6.59 -27.70
CA GLU A 15 5.65 -6.08 -28.91
C GLU A 15 4.29 -5.45 -28.59
N ASP A 16 3.48 -6.11 -27.76
CA ASP A 16 2.15 -5.62 -27.37
C ASP A 16 2.26 -4.35 -26.49
N VAL A 17 3.29 -4.24 -25.65
CA VAL A 17 3.61 -3.00 -24.91
C VAL A 17 3.90 -1.85 -25.86
N GLN A 18 4.72 -2.07 -26.90
CA GLN A 18 5.03 -1.03 -27.89
C GLN A 18 3.78 -0.63 -28.70
N ILE A 19 2.94 -1.59 -29.09
CA ILE A 19 1.68 -1.32 -29.78
C ILE A 19 0.77 -0.45 -28.91
N ALA A 20 0.57 -0.82 -27.64
CA ALA A 20 -0.27 -0.06 -26.72
C ALA A 20 0.26 1.37 -26.49
N LYS A 21 1.58 1.52 -26.33
CA LYS A 21 2.24 2.83 -26.19
C LYS A 21 2.22 3.66 -27.49
N ALA A 22 2.09 3.04 -28.65
CA ALA A 22 1.95 3.73 -29.92
C ALA A 22 0.49 4.06 -30.28
N ALA A 23 -0.48 3.43 -29.60
CA ALA A 23 -1.90 3.59 -29.90
C ALA A 23 -2.36 5.05 -29.77
N LYS A 24 -3.45 5.40 -30.47
CA LYS A 24 -4.09 6.71 -30.31
C LYS A 24 -4.60 6.85 -28.88
N ILE A 25 -4.22 7.95 -28.22
CA ILE A 25 -4.74 8.28 -26.89
C ILE A 25 -6.21 8.66 -27.02
N VAL A 26 -7.04 8.02 -26.19
CA VAL A 26 -8.46 8.37 -26.01
C VAL A 26 -8.62 9.09 -24.68
N GLU A 27 -9.24 10.26 -24.69
CA GLU A 27 -9.55 10.99 -23.45
C GLU A 27 -10.79 10.40 -22.80
N GLU A 28 -10.64 9.99 -21.55
CA GLU A 28 -11.71 9.41 -20.74
C GLU A 28 -12.04 10.36 -19.58
N LYS A 29 -13.34 10.61 -19.39
CA LYS A 29 -13.87 11.42 -18.29
C LYS A 29 -14.85 10.58 -17.48
N PRO A 30 -14.36 9.59 -16.72
CA PRO A 30 -15.24 8.68 -16.01
C PRO A 30 -16.08 9.45 -14.98
N ALA A 31 -17.39 9.26 -15.02
CA ALA A 31 -18.30 9.73 -13.98
C ALA A 31 -18.09 8.92 -12.68
N GLU A 32 -18.74 9.34 -11.59
CA GLU A 32 -18.85 8.50 -10.40
C GLU A 32 -19.47 7.16 -10.77
N ALA A 33 -18.81 6.08 -10.38
CA ALA A 33 -19.24 4.72 -10.68
C ALA A 33 -20.46 4.36 -9.80
N PRO A 34 -21.51 3.74 -10.36
CA PRO A 34 -22.64 3.25 -9.58
C PRO A 34 -22.19 2.26 -8.51
N LYS A 35 -22.78 2.35 -7.31
CA LYS A 35 -22.48 1.44 -6.19
C LYS A 35 -22.61 -0.04 -6.57
N GLN A 36 -23.55 -0.36 -7.46
CA GLN A 36 -23.79 -1.72 -7.95
C GLN A 36 -22.60 -2.25 -8.75
N GLU A 37 -22.00 -1.41 -9.61
CA GLU A 37 -20.81 -1.77 -10.39
C GLU A 37 -19.61 -2.02 -9.47
N ILE A 38 -19.38 -1.14 -8.49
CA ILE A 38 -18.32 -1.32 -7.49
C ILE A 38 -18.52 -2.61 -6.69
N THR A 39 -19.75 -2.89 -6.28
CA THR A 39 -20.09 -4.12 -5.55
C THR A 39 -19.85 -5.37 -6.41
N GLU A 40 -20.20 -5.32 -7.70
CA GLU A 40 -19.98 -6.43 -8.63
C GLU A 40 -18.49 -6.69 -8.85
N ILE A 41 -17.70 -5.64 -9.09
CA ILE A 41 -16.25 -5.75 -9.24
C ILE A 41 -15.63 -6.34 -7.97
N ALA A 42 -15.97 -5.80 -6.80
CA ALA A 42 -15.46 -6.28 -5.52
C ALA A 42 -15.81 -7.76 -5.27
N ARG A 43 -16.99 -8.21 -5.73
CA ARG A 43 -17.41 -9.61 -5.62
C ARG A 43 -16.60 -10.53 -6.53
N ILE A 44 -16.31 -10.13 -7.77
CA ILE A 44 -15.59 -10.99 -8.74
C ILE A 44 -14.14 -11.23 -8.30
N ILE A 45 -13.50 -10.25 -7.64
CA ILE A 45 -12.15 -10.40 -7.09
C ILE A 45 -12.13 -10.75 -5.59
N ASP A 46 -13.29 -11.06 -5.01
CA ASP A 46 -13.43 -11.51 -3.62
C ASP A 46 -12.74 -10.60 -2.58
N VAL A 47 -12.98 -9.28 -2.66
CA VAL A 47 -12.41 -8.28 -1.74
C VAL A 47 -12.72 -8.60 -0.26
N GLN A 48 -13.84 -9.29 0.01
CA GLN A 48 -14.22 -9.68 1.37
C GLN A 48 -13.21 -10.64 2.02
N ASN A 49 -12.54 -11.47 1.21
CA ASN A 49 -11.52 -12.42 1.65
C ASN A 49 -10.11 -11.93 1.30
N ARG A 50 -9.89 -10.61 1.19
CA ARG A 50 -8.57 -10.07 0.84
C ARG A 50 -7.46 -10.46 1.83
N ASP A 51 -7.82 -10.68 3.11
CA ASP A 51 -6.87 -10.98 4.17
C ASP A 51 -6.67 -12.50 4.32
N SER A 52 -7.40 -13.31 3.54
CA SER A 52 -7.19 -14.75 3.48
C SER A 52 -5.79 -15.01 2.96
N ASP A 53 -4.99 -15.71 3.77
CA ASP A 53 -3.60 -16.02 3.43
C ASP A 53 -3.56 -17.00 2.24
N PRO A 54 -3.05 -16.58 1.06
CA PRO A 54 -2.86 -17.50 -0.04
C PRO A 54 -1.65 -18.43 0.21
N PHE A 55 -0.93 -18.25 1.31
CA PHE A 55 0.17 -19.09 1.76
C PHE A 55 -0.26 -19.87 3.01
N GLY A 56 0.03 -21.18 3.05
CA GLY A 56 -0.27 -21.99 4.22
C GLY A 56 0.72 -21.72 5.36
N GLN A 57 0.52 -22.37 6.50
CA GLN A 57 1.44 -22.31 7.66
C GLN A 57 2.92 -22.60 7.35
N ASN A 58 3.22 -23.19 6.19
CA ASN A 58 4.57 -23.56 5.76
C ASN A 58 5.20 -22.55 4.77
N GLY A 59 4.58 -21.39 4.53
CA GLY A 59 5.05 -20.41 3.53
C GLY A 59 4.98 -20.90 2.08
N GLN A 60 4.35 -22.06 1.85
CA GLN A 60 4.01 -22.55 0.53
C GLN A 60 2.62 -22.08 0.16
N ARG A 61 2.46 -21.68 -1.12
CA ARG A 61 1.17 -21.27 -1.67
C ARG A 61 0.14 -22.37 -1.40
N THR A 62 -0.90 -22.03 -0.64
CA THR A 62 -2.12 -22.82 -0.62
C THR A 62 -2.68 -22.66 -2.02
N ASP A 63 -2.53 -23.68 -2.88
CA ASP A 63 -3.28 -23.76 -4.13
C ASP A 63 -4.76 -23.87 -3.74
N ASP A 64 -5.38 -22.73 -3.45
CA ASP A 64 -6.79 -22.63 -3.13
C ASP A 64 -7.55 -22.97 -4.40
N GLN A 65 -7.90 -24.24 -4.55
CA GLN A 65 -8.78 -24.79 -5.58
C GLN A 65 -10.23 -24.28 -5.46
N VAL A 66 -10.46 -23.19 -4.73
CA VAL A 66 -11.75 -22.50 -4.73
C VAL A 66 -11.86 -21.77 -6.07
N ARG A 67 -12.46 -22.48 -7.04
CA ARG A 67 -12.92 -21.96 -8.32
C ARG A 67 -13.91 -20.80 -8.09
N LEU A 68 -13.38 -19.61 -7.86
CA LEU A 68 -14.10 -18.38 -8.08
C LEU A 68 -14.32 -18.20 -9.59
N ALA A 69 -15.33 -17.40 -9.95
CA ALA A 69 -15.59 -17.09 -11.35
C ALA A 69 -14.40 -16.34 -11.96
N GLY A 70 -13.60 -17.04 -12.76
CA GLY A 70 -12.36 -16.54 -13.35
C GLY A 70 -11.15 -17.21 -12.71
N ASN A 71 -10.36 -17.94 -13.51
CA ASN A 71 -9.19 -18.71 -13.09
C ASN A 71 -8.01 -17.83 -12.64
N TRP A 72 -8.26 -16.70 -11.98
CA TRP A 72 -7.20 -15.84 -11.44
C TRP A 72 -6.76 -16.33 -10.07
N ASP A 73 -5.49 -16.09 -9.77
CA ASP A 73 -4.73 -16.86 -8.79
C ASP A 73 -4.64 -16.19 -7.40
N ARG A 74 -5.56 -15.25 -7.12
CA ARG A 74 -5.62 -14.41 -5.92
C ARG A 74 -4.39 -13.55 -5.64
N ASN A 75 -3.41 -13.52 -6.55
CA ASN A 75 -2.20 -12.73 -6.38
C ASN A 75 -2.38 -11.33 -6.97
N VAL A 76 -2.37 -10.33 -6.10
CA VAL A 76 -2.38 -8.92 -6.49
C VAL A 76 -0.96 -8.47 -6.80
N ARG A 77 -0.65 -8.32 -8.08
CA ARG A 77 0.67 -7.88 -8.57
C ARG A 77 0.76 -6.36 -8.61
N GLN A 78 1.94 -5.82 -8.86
CA GLN A 78 2.06 -4.40 -9.23
C GLN A 78 1.77 -4.20 -10.72
N TRP A 79 0.99 -3.16 -11.02
CA TRP A 79 0.92 -2.60 -12.36
C TRP A 79 2.30 -2.07 -12.72
N GLN A 80 2.77 -2.34 -13.93
CA GLN A 80 4.08 -1.87 -14.32
C GLN A 80 4.13 -0.34 -14.32
N PRO A 81 5.12 0.27 -13.64
CA PRO A 81 5.24 1.72 -13.60
C PRO A 81 5.37 2.34 -14.99
N ASP A 82 6.00 1.65 -15.94
CA ASP A 82 6.22 2.16 -17.29
C ASP A 82 4.98 2.09 -18.19
N TRP A 83 3.88 1.48 -17.72
CA TRP A 83 2.57 1.52 -18.39
C TRP A 83 1.75 2.75 -17.97
N VAL A 84 2.32 3.61 -17.10
CA VAL A 84 1.78 4.91 -16.72
C VAL A 84 2.73 5.98 -17.22
N GLU A 85 2.29 6.75 -18.21
CA GLU A 85 3.01 7.87 -18.79
C GLU A 85 2.26 9.18 -18.50
N TYR A 86 2.82 10.31 -18.96
CA TYR A 86 2.18 11.61 -18.83
C TYR A 86 2.24 12.33 -20.16
N ASP A 87 1.14 13.00 -20.54
CA ASP A 87 1.13 13.84 -21.72
C ASP A 87 1.76 15.23 -21.45
N GLN A 88 1.78 16.08 -22.47
CA GLN A 88 2.31 17.45 -22.37
C GLN A 88 1.56 18.34 -21.36
N TYR A 89 0.37 17.93 -20.93
CA TYR A 89 -0.46 18.64 -19.94
C TYR A 89 -0.35 17.98 -18.55
N TYR A 90 0.63 17.09 -18.35
CA TYR A 90 0.85 16.32 -17.13
C TYR A 90 -0.33 15.43 -16.72
N ARG A 91 -1.21 15.09 -17.67
CA ARG A 91 -2.32 14.16 -17.43
C ARG A 91 -1.80 12.73 -17.50
N PRO A 92 -2.18 11.84 -16.55
CA PRO A 92 -1.78 10.45 -16.59
C PRO A 92 -2.34 9.73 -17.82
N VAL A 93 -1.46 9.03 -18.54
CA VAL A 93 -1.77 8.19 -19.69
C VAL A 93 -1.56 6.74 -19.29
N LEU A 94 -2.64 5.97 -19.23
CA LEU A 94 -2.63 4.56 -18.83
C LEU A 94 -2.68 3.68 -20.09
N SER A 95 -1.69 2.80 -20.24
CA SER A 95 -1.59 1.89 -21.39
C SER A 95 -2.00 0.47 -21.02
N ASN A 96 -2.87 -0.16 -21.80
CA ASN A 96 -3.21 -1.57 -21.70
C ASN A 96 -2.43 -2.38 -22.75
N PRO A 97 -1.36 -3.09 -22.35
CA PRO A 97 -0.60 -3.95 -23.25
C PRO A 97 -1.22 -5.35 -23.43
N TYR A 98 -2.38 -5.63 -22.83
CA TYR A 98 -3.05 -6.91 -22.99
C TYR A 98 -3.96 -6.91 -24.23
N ARG A 99 -4.17 -8.11 -24.77
CA ARG A 99 -5.18 -8.38 -25.81
C ARG A 99 -6.59 -8.55 -25.25
N ASP A 100 -6.69 -8.50 -23.93
CA ASP A 100 -7.93 -8.48 -23.15
C ASP A 100 -8.17 -7.05 -22.62
N PRO A 101 -9.43 -6.65 -22.42
CA PRO A 101 -9.75 -5.35 -21.83
C PRO A 101 -9.28 -5.25 -20.38
N VAL A 102 -8.88 -4.03 -19.99
CA VAL A 102 -8.51 -3.70 -18.62
C VAL A 102 -9.52 -2.73 -18.02
N ARG A 103 -9.97 -3.01 -16.79
CA ARG A 103 -10.74 -2.08 -15.97
C ARG A 103 -9.84 -1.50 -14.90
N ILE A 104 -9.87 -0.18 -14.74
CA ILE A 104 -9.17 0.52 -13.68
C ILE A 104 -10.20 1.11 -12.72
N VAL A 105 -10.08 0.81 -11.43
CA VAL A 105 -10.89 1.39 -10.36
C VAL A 105 -10.00 2.28 -9.50
N TYR A 106 -10.41 3.53 -9.28
CA TYR A 106 -9.68 4.48 -8.43
C TYR A 106 -10.66 5.46 -7.77
N VAL A 107 -10.22 6.18 -6.73
CA VAL A 107 -11.04 7.20 -6.07
C VAL A 107 -10.60 8.58 -6.53
N TYR A 108 -11.54 9.41 -6.97
CA TYR A 108 -11.31 10.81 -7.32
C TYR A 108 -12.47 11.66 -6.81
N GLU A 109 -12.16 12.77 -6.13
CA GLU A 109 -13.15 13.62 -5.44
C GLU A 109 -14.01 12.83 -4.44
N ASN A 110 -13.37 11.92 -3.69
CA ASN A 110 -14.02 11.01 -2.73
C ASN A 110 -15.09 10.07 -3.33
N ALA A 111 -15.11 9.92 -4.65
CA ALA A 111 -16.02 9.03 -5.36
C ALA A 111 -15.23 8.01 -6.19
N PRO A 112 -15.62 6.72 -6.18
CA PRO A 112 -14.98 5.72 -7.02
C PRO A 112 -15.29 6.01 -8.49
N ARG A 113 -14.29 5.82 -9.35
CA ARG A 113 -14.36 5.94 -10.81
C ARG A 113 -13.94 4.61 -11.40
N VAL A 114 -14.64 4.16 -12.44
CA VAL A 114 -14.27 2.99 -13.23
C VAL A 114 -13.99 3.47 -14.64
N VAL A 115 -12.82 3.11 -15.17
CA VAL A 115 -12.47 3.37 -16.55
C VAL A 115 -12.06 2.10 -17.26
N TRP A 116 -12.42 2.02 -18.53
CA TRP A 116 -12.17 0.88 -19.40
C TRP A 116 -11.09 1.23 -20.41
N ILE A 117 -10.08 0.38 -20.51
CA ILE A 117 -9.02 0.49 -21.50
C ILE A 117 -9.18 -0.70 -22.46
N PRO A 118 -9.54 -0.46 -23.73
CA PRO A 118 -9.62 -1.52 -24.73
C PRO A 118 -8.28 -2.28 -24.87
N PRO A 119 -8.30 -3.50 -25.45
CA PRO A 119 -7.09 -4.23 -25.80
C PRO A 119 -6.10 -3.38 -26.59
N LEU A 120 -4.81 -3.47 -26.25
CA LEU A 120 -3.71 -2.80 -26.96
C LEU A 120 -3.92 -1.28 -27.17
N ALA A 121 -4.61 -0.63 -26.24
CA ALA A 121 -4.97 0.78 -26.30
C ALA A 121 -4.39 1.55 -25.11
N ARG A 122 -4.53 2.87 -25.14
CA ARG A 122 -4.20 3.74 -24.02
C ARG A 122 -5.18 4.88 -23.90
N ILE A 123 -5.42 5.30 -22.66
CA ILE A 123 -6.33 6.39 -22.33
C ILE A 123 -5.57 7.49 -21.61
N VAL A 124 -6.11 8.71 -21.64
CA VAL A 124 -5.67 9.81 -20.78
C VAL A 124 -6.80 10.20 -19.84
N LEU A 125 -6.46 10.42 -18.57
CA LEU A 125 -7.40 10.87 -17.55
C LEU A 125 -7.09 12.32 -17.16
N GLU A 126 -8.15 13.12 -17.03
CA GLU A 126 -8.03 14.47 -16.46
C GLU A 126 -8.27 14.41 -14.96
N VAL A 127 -7.19 14.58 -14.19
CA VAL A 127 -7.18 14.52 -12.72
C VAL A 127 -6.47 15.77 -12.24
N ALA A 128 -7.21 16.87 -12.13
CA ALA A 128 -6.63 18.20 -11.93
C ALA A 128 -6.03 18.41 -10.53
N GLN A 129 -6.53 17.69 -9.53
CA GLN A 129 -6.00 17.76 -8.17
C GLN A 129 -4.65 17.04 -8.09
N PHE A 130 -3.63 17.74 -7.59
CA PHE A 130 -2.32 17.16 -7.33
C PHE A 130 -2.36 16.24 -6.11
N ALA A 131 -2.30 14.94 -6.34
CA ALA A 131 -2.20 13.90 -5.32
C ALA A 131 -1.70 12.58 -5.96
N ALA A 132 -1.32 11.62 -5.12
CA ALA A 132 -1.02 10.25 -5.56
C ALA A 132 -2.29 9.39 -5.50
N TYR A 133 -2.78 8.99 -6.66
CA TYR A 133 -3.97 8.15 -6.82
C TYR A 133 -3.53 6.71 -7.03
N SER A 134 -3.92 5.85 -6.10
CA SER A 134 -3.72 4.41 -6.21
C SER A 134 -4.97 3.78 -6.83
N PHE A 135 -4.79 2.73 -7.63
CA PHE A 135 -5.87 2.10 -8.37
C PHE A 135 -5.77 0.58 -8.36
N THR A 136 -6.91 -0.08 -8.56
CA THR A 136 -7.00 -1.51 -8.87
C THR A 136 -7.18 -1.70 -10.36
N ALA A 137 -6.29 -2.47 -10.99
CA ALA A 137 -6.40 -2.90 -12.38
C ALA A 137 -6.89 -4.35 -12.45
N LEU A 138 -7.90 -4.59 -13.29
CA LEU A 138 -8.43 -5.91 -13.57
C LEU A 138 -8.28 -6.19 -15.05
N VAL A 139 -7.49 -7.20 -15.40
CA VAL A 139 -7.45 -7.76 -16.76
C VAL A 139 -8.61 -8.76 -16.84
N THR A 140 -9.58 -8.49 -17.70
CA THR A 140 -10.79 -9.32 -17.82
C THR A 140 -10.92 -9.84 -19.25
N ASN A 141 -11.35 -11.09 -19.43
CA ASN A 141 -11.67 -11.58 -20.75
C ASN A 141 -13.01 -10.97 -21.27
N PRO A 142 -13.39 -11.19 -22.54
CA PRO A 142 -14.63 -10.63 -23.11
C PRO A 142 -15.94 -11.04 -22.43
N ILE A 143 -15.94 -12.08 -21.59
CA ILE A 143 -17.10 -12.52 -20.80
C ILE A 143 -16.99 -12.11 -19.32
N ASN A 144 -16.17 -11.10 -19.02
CA ASN A 144 -15.97 -10.50 -17.70
C ASN A 144 -15.38 -11.42 -16.61
N GLN A 145 -14.67 -12.48 -17.00
CA GLN A 145 -13.88 -13.26 -16.05
C GLN A 145 -12.55 -12.57 -15.81
N VAL A 146 -12.15 -12.46 -14.55
CA VAL A 146 -10.85 -11.90 -14.17
C VAL A 146 -9.75 -12.90 -14.49
N LEU A 147 -8.72 -12.40 -15.17
CA LEU A 147 -7.50 -13.12 -15.52
C LEU A 147 -6.35 -12.74 -14.60
N ASN A 148 -6.21 -11.43 -14.34
CA ASN A 148 -5.17 -10.88 -13.47
C ASN A 148 -5.70 -9.66 -12.72
N VAL A 149 -5.18 -9.43 -11.52
CA VAL A 149 -5.43 -8.24 -10.71
C VAL A 149 -4.11 -7.60 -10.33
N ALA A 150 -4.06 -6.28 -10.35
CA ALA A 150 -2.89 -5.53 -9.93
C ALA A 150 -3.23 -4.23 -9.22
N VAL A 151 -2.34 -3.80 -8.32
CA VAL A 151 -2.33 -2.47 -7.75
C VAL A 151 -1.46 -1.56 -8.60
N GLY A 152 -1.94 -0.36 -8.89
CA GLY A 152 -1.17 0.67 -9.58
C GLY A 152 -1.23 2.01 -8.86
N SER A 153 -0.41 2.96 -9.29
CA SER A 153 -0.53 4.35 -8.87
C SER A 153 -0.17 5.30 -10.01
N PHE A 154 -0.78 6.49 -10.00
CA PHE A 154 -0.42 7.63 -10.85
C PHE A 154 -0.52 8.93 -10.04
N PHE A 155 0.08 10.01 -10.55
CA PHE A 155 -0.01 11.34 -9.94
C PHE A 155 -1.00 12.20 -10.73
N GLY A 156 -1.91 12.85 -10.02
CA GLY A 156 -2.75 13.90 -10.62
C GLY A 156 -2.02 15.24 -10.69
N GLY A 157 -2.75 16.30 -10.97
CA GLY A 157 -2.25 17.67 -11.14
C GLY A 157 -2.27 18.16 -12.58
N GLY A 158 -2.58 17.29 -13.55
CA GLY A 158 -2.64 17.63 -14.97
C GLY A 158 -4.06 17.85 -15.48
N TYR A 159 -4.22 18.79 -16.41
CA TYR A 159 -5.50 19.11 -17.07
C TYR A 159 -5.27 19.80 -18.41
N PHE A 160 -6.22 19.68 -19.35
CA PHE A 160 -6.17 20.43 -20.60
C PHE A 160 -6.74 21.84 -20.40
N PRO A 161 -5.93 22.90 -20.54
CA PRO A 161 -6.40 24.27 -20.25
C PRO A 161 -7.34 24.81 -21.33
N GLY A 162 -7.30 24.26 -22.55
CA GLY A 162 -7.95 24.82 -23.73
C GLY A 162 -6.94 25.21 -24.81
N VAL A 163 -7.42 25.35 -26.05
CA VAL A 163 -6.56 25.70 -27.20
C VAL A 163 -6.02 27.14 -27.04
N GLY A 164 -4.71 27.31 -27.22
CA GLY A 164 -4.05 28.61 -27.17
C GLY A 164 -3.78 29.15 -25.76
N LEU A 165 -4.17 28.42 -24.71
CA LEU A 165 -3.86 28.75 -23.33
C LEU A 165 -2.50 28.17 -22.92
N PRO A 166 -1.80 28.79 -21.95
CA PRO A 166 -0.51 28.29 -21.49
C PRO A 166 -0.64 26.88 -20.89
N LEU A 167 0.43 26.10 -20.98
CA LEU A 167 0.50 24.77 -20.36
C LEU A 167 0.25 24.90 -18.84
N PRO A 168 -0.37 23.88 -18.22
CA PRO A 168 -0.49 23.82 -16.77
C PRO A 168 0.90 23.87 -16.11
N PRO A 169 1.01 24.38 -14.88
CA PRO A 169 2.27 24.36 -14.15
C PRO A 169 2.76 22.92 -13.97
N ALA A 170 4.07 22.71 -14.08
CA ALA A 170 4.65 21.40 -13.84
C ALA A 170 4.35 20.94 -12.40
N PRO A 171 3.99 19.66 -12.19
CA PRO A 171 3.80 19.12 -10.86
C PRO A 171 5.06 19.29 -10.00
N PRO A 172 4.91 19.57 -8.69
CA PRO A 172 6.05 19.58 -7.77
C PRO A 172 6.83 18.26 -7.80
N PRO A 173 8.16 18.29 -7.66
CA PRO A 173 8.94 17.08 -7.58
C PRO A 173 8.57 16.27 -6.35
N LEU A 174 8.45 14.96 -6.53
CA LEU A 174 8.13 14.05 -5.44
C LEU A 174 9.39 13.70 -4.66
N LEU A 175 9.27 13.69 -3.34
CA LEU A 175 10.33 13.18 -2.47
C LEU A 175 10.45 11.68 -2.68
N ASN A 176 11.62 11.24 -3.13
CA ASN A 176 11.90 9.84 -3.37
C ASN A 176 13.21 9.45 -2.68
N PHE A 177 13.21 8.26 -2.11
CA PHE A 177 14.34 7.70 -1.39
C PHE A 177 14.65 6.34 -1.97
N ALA A 178 15.83 6.20 -2.55
CA ALA A 178 16.30 4.93 -3.04
C ALA A 178 16.67 4.04 -1.85
N ASN A 179 16.60 2.72 -2.06
CA ASN A 179 17.32 1.77 -1.23
C ASN A 179 16.93 1.92 0.24
N VAL A 180 15.65 1.71 0.57
CA VAL A 180 15.12 1.99 1.92
C VAL A 180 14.74 0.69 2.63
N PRO A 181 15.21 0.47 3.87
CA PRO A 181 14.68 -0.57 4.75
C PRO A 181 13.23 -0.29 5.13
N VAL A 182 12.39 -1.32 5.02
CA VAL A 182 10.97 -1.31 5.36
C VAL A 182 10.75 -2.38 6.41
N GLN A 183 10.04 -2.03 7.48
CA GLN A 183 9.55 -2.98 8.46
C GLN A 183 8.02 -2.93 8.47
N VAL A 184 7.38 -4.08 8.39
CA VAL A 184 5.92 -4.17 8.50
C VAL A 184 5.58 -4.53 9.93
N ARG A 185 4.76 -3.71 10.58
CA ARG A 185 4.32 -3.88 11.95
C ARG A 185 2.82 -3.63 12.05
N TYR A 186 2.09 -4.72 12.22
CA TYR A 186 0.67 -4.73 12.47
C TYR A 186 0.38 -4.94 13.95
N PRO A 187 -0.86 -4.68 14.43
CA PRO A 187 -1.20 -4.84 15.85
C PRO A 187 -0.83 -6.22 16.43
N ASP A 188 -1.00 -7.28 15.63
CA ASP A 188 -0.81 -8.67 16.07
C ASP A 188 0.37 -9.38 15.39
N ALA A 189 1.16 -8.67 14.57
CA ALA A 189 2.26 -9.28 13.82
C ALA A 189 3.36 -8.28 13.49
N THR A 190 4.61 -8.66 13.77
CA THR A 190 5.80 -7.93 13.32
C THR A 190 6.57 -8.80 12.34
N TYR A 191 6.94 -8.24 11.20
CA TYR A 191 7.71 -8.94 10.17
C TYR A 191 9.17 -8.49 10.18
N GLN A 192 10.04 -9.38 9.72
CA GLN A 192 11.45 -9.08 9.49
C GLN A 192 11.58 -7.94 8.49
N PRO A 193 12.52 -7.00 8.71
CA PRO A 193 12.72 -5.91 7.78
C PRO A 193 13.26 -6.43 6.45
N PHE A 194 12.83 -5.78 5.37
CA PHE A 194 13.31 -6.01 4.01
C PHE A 194 13.65 -4.67 3.35
N ARG A 195 14.21 -4.69 2.15
CA ARG A 195 14.66 -3.49 1.44
C ARG A 195 13.97 -3.35 0.10
N VAL A 196 13.38 -2.19 -0.15
CA VAL A 196 12.78 -1.84 -1.46
C VAL A 196 13.75 -1.02 -2.31
N ASN A 197 13.53 -0.96 -3.62
CA ASN A 197 14.37 -0.17 -4.52
C ASN A 197 14.18 1.32 -4.30
N LYS A 198 12.93 1.74 -4.08
CA LYS A 198 12.59 3.13 -3.82
C LYS A 198 11.32 3.25 -2.96
N ILE A 199 11.23 4.33 -2.23
CA ILE A 199 9.98 4.82 -1.63
C ILE A 199 9.71 6.20 -2.19
N VAL A 200 8.50 6.40 -2.72
CA VAL A 200 7.99 7.74 -3.01
C VAL A 200 7.17 8.20 -1.80
N ASP A 201 7.61 9.29 -1.18
CA ASP A 201 6.91 9.88 -0.04
C ASP A 201 5.80 10.81 -0.54
N VAL A 202 4.55 10.41 -0.29
CA VAL A 202 3.36 11.14 -0.77
C VAL A 202 2.99 12.28 0.17
N GLY A 203 3.26 12.14 1.47
CA GLY A 203 2.83 13.11 2.47
C GLY A 203 1.96 12.52 3.57
N ASN A 204 1.48 13.38 4.44
CA ASN A 204 0.51 12.99 5.46
C ASN A 204 -0.85 12.82 4.80
N ASP A 205 -1.49 11.69 5.07
CA ASP A 205 -2.84 11.39 4.61
C ASP A 205 -3.84 11.68 5.73
N ALA A 206 -4.55 12.80 5.61
CA ALA A 206 -5.49 13.23 6.63
C ALA A 206 -6.70 12.30 6.77
N GLN A 207 -7.03 11.52 5.73
CA GLN A 207 -8.17 10.60 5.76
C GLN A 207 -7.88 9.38 6.64
N PHE A 208 -6.65 8.87 6.61
CA PHE A 208 -6.25 7.65 7.31
C PHE A 208 -5.26 7.85 8.47
N GLY A 209 -4.85 9.10 8.70
CA GLY A 209 -4.18 9.56 9.92
C GLY A 209 -2.68 9.25 10.01
N GLU A 210 -2.01 8.96 8.90
CA GLU A 210 -0.60 8.54 8.87
C GLU A 210 0.14 9.06 7.63
N ARG A 211 1.47 8.86 7.57
CA ARG A 211 2.24 9.18 6.37
C ARG A 211 1.97 8.13 5.30
N LYS A 212 1.47 8.54 4.13
CA LYS A 212 1.32 7.67 2.95
C LYS A 212 2.63 7.67 2.14
N VAL A 213 3.02 6.49 1.70
CA VAL A 213 4.14 6.28 0.77
C VAL A 213 3.77 5.28 -0.32
N LEU A 214 4.53 5.28 -1.43
CA LEU A 214 4.46 4.24 -2.45
C LEU A 214 5.76 3.43 -2.45
N LEU A 215 5.68 2.17 -2.03
CA LEU A 215 6.78 1.20 -2.11
C LEU A 215 7.02 0.83 -3.57
N ASP A 216 8.28 0.91 -3.98
CA ASP A 216 8.74 0.80 -5.37
C ASP A 216 8.00 1.76 -6.34
N GLY A 217 7.40 2.83 -5.79
CA GLY A 217 6.63 3.82 -6.53
C GLY A 217 5.23 3.38 -6.96
N VAL A 218 4.75 2.22 -6.49
CA VAL A 218 3.44 1.67 -6.89
C VAL A 218 2.59 1.27 -5.69
N THR A 219 3.12 0.42 -4.79
CA THR A 219 2.33 -0.18 -3.71
C THR A 219 2.08 0.84 -2.59
N PRO A 220 0.81 1.19 -2.31
CA PRO A 220 0.50 2.15 -1.27
C PRO A 220 0.66 1.52 0.13
N ALA A 221 1.35 2.25 1.01
CA ALA A 221 1.55 1.89 2.41
C ALA A 221 1.43 3.13 3.30
N TRP A 222 0.97 2.93 4.54
CA TRP A 222 0.84 3.97 5.56
C TRP A 222 1.62 3.60 6.80
N GLY A 223 2.22 4.60 7.43
CA GLY A 223 2.94 4.45 8.68
C GLY A 223 3.83 5.65 8.95
N GLU A 224 5.08 5.41 9.33
CA GLU A 224 5.98 6.47 9.79
C GLU A 224 7.45 6.26 9.39
N TRP A 225 8.14 7.38 9.18
CA TRP A 225 9.58 7.40 8.99
C TRP A 225 10.29 7.19 10.33
N LYS A 226 11.22 6.24 10.35
CA LYS A 226 12.15 6.00 11.46
C LYS A 226 13.57 6.32 11.03
N GLN A 227 14.41 6.57 12.02
CA GLN A 227 15.85 6.74 11.81
C GLN A 227 16.58 5.88 12.83
N SER A 228 17.49 5.04 12.34
CA SER A 228 18.33 4.23 13.21
C SER A 228 19.33 5.12 13.98
N PRO A 229 19.94 4.61 15.07
CA PRO A 229 21.04 5.30 15.75
C PRO A 229 22.25 5.57 14.83
N SER A 230 22.43 4.78 13.76
CA SER A 230 23.46 4.99 12.74
C SER A 230 23.07 6.04 11.68
N GLY A 231 21.88 6.62 11.78
CA GLY A 231 21.37 7.65 10.88
C GLY A 231 20.69 7.10 9.61
N GLU A 232 20.63 5.78 9.42
CA GLU A 232 19.91 5.15 8.31
C GLU A 232 18.42 5.38 8.47
N ARG A 233 17.77 5.88 7.43
CA ARG A 233 16.33 6.06 7.40
C ARG A 233 15.65 4.74 7.03
N SER A 234 14.61 4.39 7.76
CA SER A 234 13.71 3.28 7.44
C SER A 234 12.26 3.73 7.49
N PHE A 235 11.36 2.94 6.91
CA PHE A 235 9.92 3.19 6.98
C PHE A 235 9.23 2.03 7.71
N GLU A 236 8.44 2.34 8.73
CA GLU A 236 7.61 1.38 9.46
C GLU A 236 6.20 1.45 8.89
N VAL A 237 5.69 0.32 8.36
CA VAL A 237 4.38 0.19 7.73
C VAL A 237 3.38 -0.37 8.74
N HIS A 238 2.26 0.34 8.92
CA HIS A 238 1.17 -0.06 9.80
C HIS A 238 -0.09 -0.48 9.03
N LYS A 239 -0.29 0.05 7.81
CA LYS A 239 -1.43 -0.29 6.96
C LYS A 239 -1.00 -0.40 5.50
N THR A 240 -1.73 -1.23 4.76
CA THR A 240 -1.57 -1.40 3.31
C THR A 240 -2.95 -1.34 2.66
N GLN A 241 -2.98 -1.25 1.34
CA GLN A 241 -4.22 -1.30 0.56
C GLN A 241 -4.01 -2.18 -0.66
N GLN A 242 -4.72 -3.30 -0.73
CA GLN A 242 -4.59 -4.27 -1.81
C GLN A 242 -5.43 -3.90 -3.02
N PHE A 243 -6.62 -3.33 -2.79
CA PHE A 243 -7.58 -3.03 -3.85
C PHE A 243 -8.04 -1.56 -3.80
N PRO A 244 -7.15 -0.57 -4.03
CA PRO A 244 -7.54 0.83 -4.03
C PRO A 244 -8.78 1.10 -4.88
N GLY A 245 -9.72 1.85 -4.31
CA GLY A 245 -11.04 2.10 -4.91
C GLY A 245 -12.11 1.06 -4.58
N LEU A 246 -11.74 -0.07 -3.97
CA LEU A 246 -12.65 -1.16 -3.58
C LEU A 246 -12.52 -1.53 -2.10
N ASP A 247 -11.39 -1.21 -1.45
CA ASP A 247 -11.16 -1.41 -0.03
C ASP A 247 -10.51 -0.18 0.64
N ASP A 248 -10.48 -0.18 1.97
CA ASP A 248 -9.80 0.83 2.77
C ASP A 248 -8.43 0.34 3.29
N PRO A 249 -7.47 1.25 3.52
CA PRO A 249 -6.20 0.93 4.16
C PRO A 249 -6.39 0.35 5.57
N ARG A 250 -5.86 -0.84 5.81
CA ARG A 250 -5.82 -1.51 7.12
C ARG A 250 -4.71 -2.57 7.10
N PRO A 251 -4.31 -3.17 8.24
CA PRO A 251 -3.34 -4.27 8.24
C PRO A 251 -3.72 -5.38 7.26
N GLY A 252 -2.73 -5.96 6.59
CA GLY A 252 -2.95 -7.02 5.60
C GLY A 252 -1.75 -7.25 4.68
N PRO A 253 -1.87 -8.14 3.68
CA PRO A 253 -0.82 -8.38 2.70
C PRO A 253 -0.35 -7.11 1.98
N LEU A 254 0.92 -7.09 1.58
CA LEU A 254 1.46 -6.08 0.66
C LEU A 254 1.24 -6.53 -0.78
N PRO A 255 0.50 -5.77 -1.61
CA PRO A 255 0.33 -6.10 -3.01
C PRO A 255 1.66 -5.96 -3.77
N GLY A 256 1.90 -6.80 -4.76
CA GLY A 256 3.21 -7.04 -5.36
C GLY A 256 3.88 -8.32 -4.85
N ASP A 257 3.16 -9.16 -4.10
CA ASP A 257 3.65 -10.43 -3.54
C ASP A 257 4.98 -10.28 -2.78
N TYR A 258 5.06 -9.26 -1.91
CA TYR A 258 6.20 -9.10 -1.01
C TYR A 258 6.17 -10.27 -0.01
N GLN A 259 7.16 -11.15 -0.11
CA GLN A 259 7.28 -12.30 0.80
C GLN A 259 7.73 -11.83 2.18
N LEU A 260 6.76 -11.68 3.08
CA LEU A 260 7.00 -11.23 4.44
C LEU A 260 7.33 -12.41 5.35
N THR A 261 8.47 -12.34 6.02
CA THR A 261 8.86 -13.34 7.03
C THR A 261 8.48 -12.82 8.40
N LEU A 262 7.68 -13.55 9.17
CA LEU A 262 7.37 -13.18 10.55
C LEU A 262 8.66 -13.08 11.37
N ALA A 263 8.77 -12.04 12.19
CA ALA A 263 9.92 -11.82 13.04
C ALA A 263 9.90 -12.73 14.28
N SER A 264 9.78 -14.05 14.08
CA SER A 264 9.58 -15.11 15.10
C SER A 264 8.38 -14.86 16.01
N ASP A 265 7.49 -15.85 16.15
CA ASP A 265 6.28 -15.81 16.97
C ASP A 265 6.40 -14.92 18.23
N GLU A 266 5.93 -13.67 18.14
CA GLU A 266 5.28 -13.04 19.30
C GLU A 266 3.91 -13.69 19.45
N SER A 267 3.91 -15.01 19.69
CA SER A 267 2.78 -15.58 20.37
C SER A 267 2.85 -15.05 21.81
N PRO A 268 1.77 -14.47 22.37
CA PRO A 268 1.64 -14.40 23.82
C PRO A 268 1.34 -15.81 24.35
N SER A 269 2.26 -16.76 24.16
CA SER A 269 2.12 -18.14 24.63
C SER A 269 3.48 -18.69 25.09
N GLY A 270 4.00 -18.05 26.14
CA GLY A 270 5.21 -18.52 26.79
C GLY A 270 5.45 -17.93 28.18
N MET A 271 4.43 -17.41 28.86
CA MET A 271 4.60 -16.98 30.25
C MET A 271 4.33 -18.17 31.16
N ASN A 272 5.39 -18.84 31.61
CA ASN A 272 5.27 -19.87 32.64
C ASN A 272 4.68 -19.20 33.89
N LYS A 273 3.84 -19.89 34.68
CA LYS A 273 3.23 -19.31 35.90
C LYS A 273 4.28 -18.72 36.87
N ARG A 274 5.54 -19.17 36.76
CA ARG A 274 6.71 -18.62 37.45
C ARG A 274 7.11 -17.22 36.97
N ASP A 275 7.01 -16.93 35.68
CA ASP A 275 7.37 -15.62 35.11
C ASP A 275 6.31 -14.56 35.43
N VAL A 276 5.01 -14.94 35.43
CA VAL A 276 3.93 -14.09 35.96
C VAL A 276 4.16 -13.80 37.45
N TYR A 277 4.56 -14.81 38.23
CA TYR A 277 4.89 -14.63 39.65
C TYR A 277 6.12 -13.73 39.84
N LEU A 278 7.15 -13.86 39.01
CA LEU A 278 8.37 -13.05 39.09
C LEU A 278 8.11 -11.60 38.65
N ILE A 279 7.28 -11.36 37.63
CA ILE A 279 6.84 -10.01 37.24
C ILE A 279 5.96 -9.39 38.34
N ALA A 280 5.04 -10.14 38.93
CA ALA A 280 4.23 -9.67 40.05
C ALA A 280 5.08 -9.36 41.31
N VAL A 281 6.10 -10.18 41.61
CA VAL A 281 7.05 -9.94 42.70
C VAL A 281 7.97 -8.74 42.39
N ALA A 282 8.40 -8.56 41.14
CA ALA A 282 9.20 -7.41 40.73
C ALA A 282 8.40 -6.10 40.81
N VAL A 283 7.11 -6.11 40.45
CA VAL A 283 6.20 -4.97 40.62
C VAL A 283 5.93 -4.68 42.10
N ALA A 284 5.79 -5.71 42.94
CA ALA A 284 5.65 -5.56 44.39
C ALA A 284 6.93 -5.01 45.06
N CYS A 285 8.12 -5.42 44.62
CA CYS A 285 9.40 -4.87 45.09
C CYS A 285 9.65 -3.44 44.57
N GLY A 286 9.24 -3.13 43.34
CA GLY A 286 9.28 -1.78 42.78
C GLY A 286 8.39 -0.80 43.55
N ALA A 287 7.17 -1.20 43.90
CA ALA A 287 6.27 -0.38 44.71
C ALA A 287 6.80 -0.12 46.14
N LEU A 288 7.50 -1.07 46.75
CA LEU A 288 8.14 -0.89 48.05
C LEU A 288 9.36 0.05 48.00
N SER A 289 10.13 0.03 46.90
CA SER A 289 11.28 0.93 46.72
C SER A 289 10.88 2.39 46.46
N ILE A 290 9.78 2.64 45.74
CA ILE A 290 9.24 4.00 45.54
C ILE A 290 8.59 4.52 46.83
N GLY A 291 7.89 3.65 47.58
CA GLY A 291 7.33 4.00 48.89
C GLY A 291 8.39 4.45 49.89
N ALA A 292 9.54 3.78 49.95
CA ALA A 292 10.64 4.13 50.85
C ALA A 292 11.32 5.47 50.49
N VAL A 293 11.50 5.77 49.20
CA VAL A 293 12.10 7.04 48.75
C VAL A 293 11.16 8.22 49.00
N VAL A 294 9.85 8.06 48.78
CA VAL A 294 8.86 9.10 49.07
C VAL A 294 8.75 9.35 50.58
N LEU A 295 8.77 8.31 51.42
CA LEU A 295 8.76 8.47 52.88
C LEU A 295 10.02 9.16 53.41
N ALA A 296 11.20 8.82 52.87
CA ALA A 296 12.47 9.42 53.26
C ALA A 296 12.56 10.91 52.89
N VAL A 297 12.05 11.29 51.71
CA VAL A 297 11.98 12.70 51.27
C VAL A 297 10.96 13.50 52.10
N PHE A 298 9.85 12.88 52.50
CA PHE A 298 8.84 13.55 53.34
C PHE A 298 9.30 13.72 54.80
N MET A 299 10.07 12.77 55.35
CA MET A 299 10.64 12.87 56.70
C MET A 299 11.86 13.79 56.75
N GLY A 300 12.68 13.85 55.68
CA GLY A 300 13.83 14.75 55.57
C GLY A 300 13.46 16.24 55.49
N ARG A 301 12.25 16.57 54.99
CA ARG A 301 11.74 17.95 54.95
C ARG A 301 11.32 18.52 56.32
N ARG A 302 11.21 17.71 57.38
CA ARG A 302 10.83 18.16 58.72
C ARG A 302 12.00 18.52 59.65
N ARG A 303 13.26 18.42 59.19
CA ARG A 303 14.43 18.81 59.98
C ARG A 303 15.30 19.80 59.22
N ARG A 304 14.85 21.06 59.18
CA ARG A 304 15.76 22.21 59.10
C ARG A 304 15.81 22.84 60.50
N PRO A 305 16.95 22.84 61.19
CA PRO A 305 17.09 23.66 62.38
C PRO A 305 17.12 25.14 61.97
N LEU A 306 16.26 25.93 62.60
CA LEU A 306 16.42 27.38 62.73
C LEU A 306 17.56 27.62 63.73
N HIS A 307 18.52 28.45 63.32
CA HIS A 307 19.55 29.16 64.09
C HIS A 307 20.34 28.40 65.16
#